data_AF-A0A2V6VIB1-F1
#
_entry.id   AF-A0A2V6VIB1-F1
#
_cell.length_a   1.000
_cell.length_b   1.000
_cell.length_c   1.000
_cell.angle_alpha   90.00
_cell.angle_beta   90.00
_cell.angle_gamma   90.00
#
_symmetry.space_group_name_H-M   'P 1'
#
loop_
_entity.id
_entity.type
_entity.pdbx_description
1 polymer ?
#
loop_
_entity_poly.entity_id
_entity_poly.type
_entity_poly.pdbx_seq_one_letter_code
_entity_poly.pdbx_strand_id
1 'polypeptide(L)' 'MEHEIGEAAGQIWRWLEENGEATVARLKQDTKLTEPLVYMGIGWLAREGKIELIKDKRTVKVVLNRSRAA' A
#
# COMPACT_ATOMS: atom_id res chain seq x y z
N MET A 1 -16.56 -5.69 5.17
CA MET A 1 -15.29 -5.41 5.87
C MET A 1 -14.09 -6.13 5.27
N GLU A 2 -13.92 -7.46 5.38
CA GLU A 2 -12.76 -8.13 4.74
C GLU A 2 -12.70 -7.92 3.23
N HIS A 3 -13.86 -7.97 2.55
CA HIS A 3 -13.97 -7.70 1.11
C HIS A 3 -13.47 -6.31 0.73
N GLU A 4 -13.89 -5.27 1.46
CA GLU A 4 -13.50 -3.87 1.20
C GLU A 4 -12.01 -3.63 1.46
N ILE A 5 -11.44 -4.29 2.47
CA ILE A 5 -9.99 -4.22 2.75
C ILE A 5 -9.21 -4.92 1.62
N GLY A 6 -9.70 -6.06 1.13
CA GLY A 6 -9.11 -6.77 -0.01
C GLY A 6 -9.14 -5.95 -1.30
N GLU A 7 -10.25 -5.28 -1.60
CA GLU A 7 -10.36 -4.35 -2.73
C GLU A 7 -9.40 -3.16 -2.59
N ALA A 8 -9.35 -2.54 -1.41
CA ALA A 8 -8.40 -1.47 -1.11
C ALA A 8 -6.94 -1.92 -1.28
N ALA A 9 -6.59 -3.11 -0.77
CA ALA A 9 -5.26 -3.69 -0.93
C ALA A 9 -4.92 -3.93 -2.41
N GLY A 10 -5.86 -4.47 -3.19
CA GLY A 10 -5.68 -4.67 -4.63
C GLY A 10 -5.44 -3.37 -5.39
N GLN A 11 -6.18 -2.31 -5.04
CA GLN A 11 -6.00 -1.00 -5.66
C GLN A 11 -4.65 -0.37 -5.30
N ILE A 12 -4.23 -0.43 -4.03
CA ILE A 12 -2.92 0.04 -3.58
C ILE A 12 -1.79 -0.73 -4.27
N TRP A 13 -1.93 -2.06 -4.37
CA TRP A 13 -0.92 -2.91 -5.00
C TRP A 13 -0.74 -2.58 -6.49
N ARG A 14 -1.83 -2.43 -7.25
CA ARG A 14 -1.76 -2.01 -8.66
C ARG A 14 -1.08 -0.67 -8.84
N TRP A 15 -1.40 0.30 -7.99
CA TRP A 15 -0.75 1.60 -8.02
C TRP A 15 0.76 1.48 -7.76
N LEU A 16 1.16 0.63 -6.81
CA LEU A 16 2.57 0.37 -6.47
C LEU A 16 3.32 -0.43 -7.55
N GLU A 17 2.67 -1.35 -8.27
CA GLU A 17 3.25 -2.03 -9.45
C GLU A 17 3.69 -1.03 -10.52
N GLU A 18 2.87 0.00 -10.77
CA GLU A 18 3.15 1.04 -11.76
C GLU A 18 4.21 2.05 -11.30
N ASN A 19 4.21 2.43 -10.00
CA ASN A 19 4.99 3.56 -9.49
C ASN A 19 6.20 3.16 -8.62
N GLY A 20 6.25 1.92 -8.14
CA GLY A 20 7.30 1.35 -7.27
C GLY A 20 7.18 1.71 -5.78
N GLU A 21 7.04 2.99 -5.45
CA GLU A 21 6.93 3.46 -4.06
C GLU A 21 6.05 4.70 -3.91
N ALA A 22 5.47 4.87 -2.72
CA ALA A 22 4.74 6.10 -2.35
C ALA A 22 4.76 6.38 -0.86
N THR A 23 4.49 7.63 -0.49
CA THR A 23 4.07 7.96 0.87
C THR A 23 2.62 7.53 1.10
N VAL A 24 2.25 7.26 2.35
CA VAL A 24 0.85 6.96 2.71
C VAL A 24 -0.10 8.07 2.26
N ALA A 25 0.32 9.33 2.37
CA ALA A 25 -0.47 10.49 1.93
C ALA A 25 -0.74 10.46 0.42
N ARG A 26 0.26 10.10 -0.39
CA ARG A 26 0.12 9.98 -1.84
C ARG A 26 -0.80 8.81 -2.20
N LEU A 27 -0.65 7.66 -1.56
CA LEU A 27 -1.57 6.53 -1.76
C LEU A 27 -3.03 6.93 -1.49
N LYS A 28 -3.28 7.64 -0.38
CA LYS A 28 -4.63 8.13 -0.05
C LYS A 28 -5.18 9.06 -1.13
N GLN A 29 -4.37 9.99 -1.64
CA GLN A 29 -4.78 10.92 -2.69
C GLN A 29 -5.05 10.22 -4.03
N ASP A 30 -4.12 9.39 -4.48
CA ASP A 30 -4.15 8.80 -5.83
C ASP A 30 -5.16 7.63 -5.92
N THR A 31 -5.30 6.85 -4.86
CA THR A 31 -6.31 5.75 -4.81
C THR A 31 -7.71 6.24 -4.45
N LYS A 32 -7.84 7.47 -3.94
CA LYS A 32 -9.11 8.05 -3.43
C LYS A 32 -9.76 7.22 -2.31
N LEU A 33 -8.99 6.36 -1.65
CA LEU A 33 -9.45 5.57 -0.52
C LEU A 33 -9.51 6.41 0.75
N THR A 34 -10.37 6.00 1.68
CA THR A 34 -10.40 6.59 3.02
C THR A 34 -9.13 6.20 3.78
N GLU A 35 -8.73 7.03 4.73
CA GLU A 35 -7.52 6.78 5.52
C GLU A 35 -7.53 5.42 6.25
N PRO A 36 -8.65 4.97 6.87
CA PRO A 36 -8.71 3.62 7.44
C PRO A 36 -8.49 2.52 6.39
N LEU A 37 -9.09 2.63 5.20
CA LEU A 37 -8.93 1.63 4.14
C LEU A 37 -7.50 1.60 3.59
N VAL A 38 -6.83 2.75 3.50
CA VAL A 38 -5.42 2.81 3.12
C VAL A 38 -4.56 2.06 4.13
N TYR A 39 -4.73 2.34 5.43
CA TYR A 39 -3.95 1.66 6.47
C TYR A 39 -4.24 0.16 6.56
N MET A 40 -5.51 -0.24 6.46
CA MET A 40 -5.89 -1.66 6.46
C MET A 40 -5.36 -2.39 5.22
N GLY A 41 -5.45 -1.76 4.03
CA GLY A 41 -4.91 -2.32 2.80
C GLY A 41 -3.38 -2.45 2.83
N ILE A 42 -2.67 -1.45 3.35
CA ILE A 42 -1.22 -1.52 3.60
C ILE A 42 -0.91 -2.68 4.57
N GLY A 43 -1.61 -2.78 5.69
CA GLY A 43 -1.41 -3.88 6.64
C GLY A 43 -1.65 -5.26 6.02
N TRP A 44 -2.68 -5.37 5.17
CA TRP A 44 -2.97 -6.58 4.42
C TRP A 44 -1.82 -6.98 3.49
N LEU A 45 -1.29 -6.05 2.69
CA LEU A 45 -0.18 -6.30 1.79
C LEU A 45 1.14 -6.61 2.52
N ALA A 46 1.38 -5.95 3.66
CA ALA A 46 2.54 -6.20 4.50
C ALA A 46 2.50 -7.62 5.10
N ARG A 47 1.32 -8.08 5.53
CA ARG A 47 1.12 -9.46 6.00
C ARG A 47 1.45 -10.50 4.92
N GLU A 48 1.18 -10.19 3.66
CA GLU A 48 1.54 -11.04 2.51
C GLU A 48 3.01 -10.89 2.07
N GLY A 49 3.74 -9.92 2.63
CA GLY A 49 5.12 -9.59 2.25
C GLY A 49 5.26 -9.00 0.84
N LYS A 50 4.18 -8.40 0.30
CA LYS A 50 4.17 -7.76 -1.03
C LYS A 50 4.77 -6.35 -1.01
N ILE A 51 4.86 -5.75 0.17
CA ILE A 51 5.39 -4.41 0.38
C ILE A 51 6.32 -4.36 1.59
N GLU A 52 7.11 -3.30 1.65
CA GLU A 52 7.94 -2.92 2.79
C GLU A 52 7.60 -1.49 3.22
N LEU A 53 7.71 -1.22 4.52
CA LEU A 53 7.53 0.10 5.09
C LEU A 53 8.88 0.69 5.47
N ILE A 54 9.27 1.75 4.75
CA ILE A 54 10.53 2.46 5.02
C ILE A 54 10.22 3.78 5.72
N LYS A 55 10.74 3.95 6.93
CA LYS A 55 10.66 5.21 7.65
C LYS A 55 11.78 6.13 7.19
N ASP A 56 11.42 7.22 6.52
CA ASP A 56 12.33 8.30 6.15
C ASP A 56 12.04 9.54 7.00
N LYS A 57 12.90 9.78 8.00
CA LYS A 57 12.77 10.85 9.00
C LYS A 57 11.39 10.85 9.70
N ARG A 58 10.47 11.68 9.20
CA ARG A 58 9.11 11.89 9.75
C ARG A 58 8.01 11.27 8.89
N THR A 59 8.37 10.65 7.76
CA THR A 59 7.42 10.10 6.80
C THR A 59 7.62 8.60 6.68
N VAL A 60 6.53 7.88 6.38
CA VAL A 60 6.58 6.46 6.03
C VAL A 60 6.31 6.32 4.55
N LYS A 61 7.21 5.61 3.86
CA LYS A 61 7.04 5.16 2.49
C LYS A 61 6.61 3.70 2.47
N VAL A 62 5.72 3.40 1.54
CA VAL A 62 5.29 2.06 1.16
C VAL A 62 6.02 1.72 -0.13
N VAL A 63 6.80 0.65 -0.11
CA VAL A 63 7.65 0.23 -1.23
C VAL A 63 7.22 -1.15 -1.68
N LEU A 64 7.05 -1.35 -2.98
CA LEU A 64 6.74 -2.65 -3.55
C LEU A 64 7.93 -3.61 -3.43
N ASN A 65 7.65 -4.83 -2.96
CA ASN A 65 8.65 -5.89 -2.94
C ASN A 65 8.70 -6.61 -4.30
N ARG A 66 9.62 -6.19 -5.17
CA ARG A 66 9.80 -6.78 -6.51
C ARG A 66 10.33 -8.22 -6.50
N SER A 67 10.85 -8.71 -5.38
CA SER A 67 11.35 -10.09 -5.25
C SER A 67 10.23 -11.12 -5.08
N ARG A 68 8.98 -10.68 -4.90
CA ARG A 68 7.82 -11.53 -4.61
C ARG A 68 6.62 -11.31 -5.54
N ALA A 69 6.77 -10.49 -6.58
CA ALA A 69 5.70 -10.17 -7.54
C ALA A 69 5.54 -11.22 -8.68
N ALA A 70 5.95 -12.47 -8.43
CA ALA A 70 5.87 -13.58 -9.38
C ALA A 70 4.62 -14.43 -9.15
#